data_AF-A0A2G2G066-F1
#
_entry.id   AF-A0A2G2G066-F1
#
_cell.length_a   1.000
_cell.length_b   1.000
_cell.length_c   1.000
_cell.angle_alpha   90.00
_cell.angle_beta   90.00
_cell.angle_gamma   90.00
#
_symmetry.space_group_name_H-M   'P 1'
#
loop_
_entity.id
_entity.type
_entity.pdbx_description
1 polymer ?
#
loop_
_entity_poly.entity_id
_entity_poly.type
_entity_poly.pdbx_seq_one_letter_code
_entity_poly.pdbx_strand_id
1 'polypeptide(L)'
;MRWVCSEIIEESLNAEWRQSATDALAALNSKATLEDKKKYLRSPQASAIWRSFYDIIPDQFKGKCWYCEAEEIRSDMPIDHFRPKGKVDEVDGHEGYWWLAFDWENYRCACTYCNSKRNFEETQGGKGSAFPIFNEANRATSSADDYNSERPAILDPCDTDDDTLIWFDADGKPEPIARANAEQAQKVNNSTKLFHLHETKICRKRNNIRLDVERHVKALKSTDMQTIRLAKVALRRMISDTEMLSRAAIVYLSQHRQIDAVERILNQGV
;
A
#
# COMPACT_ATOMS: atom_id res chain seq x y z
N MET A 1 -4.75 -3.66 3.88
CA MET A 1 -3.99 -2.66 3.14
C MET A 1 -4.83 -1.42 3.14
N ARG A 2 -4.16 -0.27 3.14
CA ARG A 2 -4.84 1.02 3.11
C ARG A 2 -5.52 1.21 1.75
N TRP A 3 -6.72 1.79 1.74
CA TRP A 3 -7.28 2.38 0.53
C TRP A 3 -6.70 3.78 0.29
N VAL A 4 -6.22 4.04 -0.93
CA VAL A 4 -5.64 5.31 -1.34
C VAL A 4 -6.34 5.78 -2.61
N CYS A 5 -7.22 6.77 -2.45
CA CYS A 5 -7.99 7.32 -3.56
C CYS A 5 -7.08 8.11 -4.53
N SER A 6 -6.91 7.59 -5.74
CA SER A 6 -6.12 8.20 -6.80
C SER A 6 -6.67 9.56 -7.23
N GLU A 7 -7.99 9.76 -7.26
CA GLU A 7 -8.63 11.03 -7.64
C GLU A 7 -8.22 12.17 -6.70
N ILE A 8 -8.24 11.91 -5.38
CA ILE A 8 -7.82 12.89 -4.36
C ILE A 8 -6.33 13.25 -4.54
N ILE A 9 -5.49 12.27 -4.89
CA ILE A 9 -4.08 12.54 -5.18
C ILE A 9 -3.96 13.42 -6.42
N GLU A 10 -4.65 13.07 -7.51
CA GLU A 10 -4.58 13.79 -8.78
C GLU A 10 -4.95 15.27 -8.62
N GLU A 11 -6.02 15.55 -7.87
CA GLU A 11 -6.49 16.91 -7.55
C GLU A 11 -5.47 17.73 -6.73
N SER A 12 -4.62 17.04 -5.96
CA SER A 12 -3.61 17.68 -5.11
C SER A 12 -2.32 18.01 -5.86
N LEU A 13 -2.07 17.40 -7.02
CA LEU A 13 -0.84 17.59 -7.79
C LEU A 13 -0.82 18.93 -8.53
N ASN A 14 0.02 19.84 -8.05
CA ASN A 14 0.19 21.16 -8.64
C ASN A 14 0.94 21.14 -9.99
N ALA A 15 0.80 22.24 -10.75
CA ALA A 15 1.40 22.40 -12.07
C ALA A 15 2.94 22.35 -12.04
N GLU A 16 3.56 22.87 -10.98
CA GLU A 16 5.02 22.91 -10.83
C GLU A 16 5.62 21.50 -10.75
N TRP A 17 4.99 20.61 -9.96
CA TRP A 17 5.40 19.23 -9.85
C TRP A 17 5.19 18.47 -11.17
N ARG A 18 4.04 18.66 -11.82
CA ARG A 18 3.73 18.03 -13.12
C ARG A 18 4.73 18.44 -14.19
N GLN A 19 5.10 19.72 -14.24
CA GLN A 19 6.14 20.22 -15.14
C GLN A 19 7.49 19.58 -14.81
N SER A 20 7.87 19.53 -13.52
CA SER A 20 9.14 18.93 -13.09
C SER A 20 9.24 17.44 -13.43
N ALA A 21 8.14 16.70 -13.29
CA ALA A 21 8.05 15.29 -13.69
C ALA A 21 8.18 15.12 -15.22
N THR A 22 7.51 15.99 -15.99
CA THR A 22 7.58 16.01 -17.45
C THR A 22 9.00 16.29 -17.94
N ASP A 23 9.66 17.32 -17.37
CA ASP A 23 11.02 17.71 -17.72
C ASP A 23 12.03 16.60 -17.35
N ALA A 24 11.83 15.94 -16.20
CA ALA A 24 12.66 14.82 -15.78
C ALA A 24 12.51 13.61 -16.72
N LEU A 25 11.29 13.32 -17.17
CA LEU A 25 11.05 12.27 -18.16
C LEU A 25 11.66 12.61 -19.52
N ALA A 26 11.56 13.86 -19.98
CA ALA A 26 12.23 14.32 -21.20
C ALA A 26 13.77 14.22 -21.09
N ALA A 27 14.32 14.61 -19.94
CA ALA A 27 15.75 14.48 -19.65
C ALA A 27 16.22 13.02 -19.59
N LEU A 28 15.37 12.10 -19.12
CA LEU A 28 15.63 10.66 -19.14
C LEU A 28 15.57 10.10 -20.57
N ASN A 29 14.60 10.53 -21.37
CA ASN A 29 14.45 10.12 -22.77
C ASN A 29 15.61 10.57 -23.66
N SER A 30 16.22 11.72 -23.36
CA SER A 30 17.40 12.21 -24.10
C SER A 30 18.70 11.43 -23.80
N LYS A 31 18.71 10.48 -22.86
CA LYS A 31 19.89 9.64 -22.58
C LYS A 31 20.09 8.62 -23.69
N ALA A 32 21.30 8.57 -24.23
CA ALA A 32 21.65 7.76 -25.40
C ALA A 32 21.62 6.25 -25.13
N THR A 33 22.00 5.82 -23.93
CA THR A 33 22.09 4.39 -23.57
C THR A 33 21.21 4.06 -22.37
N LEU A 34 20.85 2.78 -22.23
CA LEU A 34 20.16 2.29 -21.04
C LEU A 34 20.98 2.52 -19.75
N GLU A 35 22.30 2.39 -19.82
CA GLU A 35 23.15 2.63 -18.65
C GLU A 35 23.16 4.11 -18.24
N ASP A 36 23.11 5.03 -19.20
CA ASP A 36 22.92 6.46 -18.91
C ASP A 36 21.55 6.75 -18.30
N LYS A 37 20.49 6.07 -18.78
CA LYS A 37 19.15 6.13 -18.17
C LYS A 37 19.19 5.66 -16.71
N LYS A 38 19.77 4.49 -16.44
CA LYS A 38 19.92 3.96 -15.07
C LYS A 38 20.75 4.88 -14.19
N LYS A 39 21.83 5.47 -14.72
CA LYS A 39 22.65 6.45 -13.98
C LYS A 39 21.83 7.69 -13.62
N TYR A 40 21.02 8.20 -14.54
CA TYR A 40 20.11 9.32 -14.27
C TYR A 40 19.06 8.95 -13.21
N LEU A 41 18.43 7.77 -13.29
CA LEU A 41 17.46 7.31 -12.30
C LEU A 41 18.02 7.11 -10.88
N ARG A 42 19.34 6.93 -10.75
CA ARG A 42 20.03 6.86 -9.44
C ARG A 42 20.51 8.21 -8.94
N SER A 43 20.33 9.28 -9.73
CA SER A 43 20.81 10.61 -9.39
C SER A 43 19.95 11.28 -8.30
N PRO A 44 20.54 12.18 -7.48
CA PRO A 44 19.81 13.00 -6.54
C PRO A 44 18.67 13.78 -7.20
N GLN A 45 18.89 14.30 -8.42
CA GLN A 45 17.93 15.10 -9.18
C GLN A 45 16.66 14.32 -9.51
N ALA A 46 16.81 13.11 -10.06
CA ALA A 46 15.66 12.23 -10.30
C ALA A 46 14.94 11.93 -8.98
N SER A 47 15.72 11.64 -7.93
CA SER A 47 15.16 11.29 -6.64
C SER A 47 14.50 12.39 -5.84
N ALA A 48 14.76 13.64 -6.18
CA ALA A 48 14.05 14.78 -5.61
C ALA A 48 12.59 14.84 -6.09
N ILE A 49 12.31 14.42 -7.34
CA ILE A 49 10.97 14.49 -7.94
C ILE A 49 9.99 13.55 -7.24
N TRP A 50 10.34 12.28 -7.04
CA TRP A 50 9.45 11.37 -6.30
C TRP A 50 9.47 11.64 -4.80
N ARG A 51 10.53 12.21 -4.22
CA ARG A 51 10.46 12.62 -2.81
C ARG A 51 9.48 13.76 -2.59
N SER A 52 9.48 14.78 -3.44
CA SER A 52 8.56 15.91 -3.32
C SER A 52 7.09 15.54 -3.51
N PHE A 53 6.80 14.41 -4.20
CA PHE A 53 5.44 13.88 -4.28
C PHE A 53 4.82 13.65 -2.89
N TYR A 54 5.61 13.13 -1.93
CA TYR A 54 5.12 12.89 -0.57
C TYR A 54 4.71 14.18 0.15
N ASP A 55 5.35 15.31 -0.16
CA ASP A 55 5.04 16.59 0.46
C ASP A 55 3.73 17.18 -0.08
N ILE A 56 3.39 16.87 -1.34
CA ILE A 56 2.25 17.45 -2.08
C ILE A 56 0.93 16.73 -1.79
N ILE A 57 0.96 15.42 -1.55
CA ILE A 57 -0.27 14.66 -1.30
C ILE A 57 -0.96 15.11 0.00
N PRO A 58 -2.27 14.85 0.18
CA PRO A 58 -2.96 15.19 1.41
C PRO A 58 -2.43 14.46 2.64
N ASP A 59 -2.50 15.12 3.80
CA ASP A 59 -1.96 14.59 5.07
C ASP A 59 -2.58 13.25 5.48
N GLN A 60 -3.82 12.98 5.07
CA GLN A 60 -4.43 11.69 5.32
C GLN A 60 -3.56 10.56 4.76
N PHE A 61 -2.97 10.71 3.57
CA PHE A 61 -2.13 9.69 2.92
C PHE A 61 -0.68 9.63 3.42
N LYS A 62 -0.32 10.47 4.40
CA LYS A 62 1.00 10.51 5.02
C LYS A 62 1.05 9.73 6.34
N GLY A 63 2.23 9.69 6.95
CA GLY A 63 2.48 9.17 8.30
C GLY A 63 2.52 7.65 8.41
N LYS A 64 1.86 6.92 7.51
CA LYS A 64 1.84 5.45 7.50
C LYS A 64 2.10 4.85 6.12
N CYS A 65 2.71 3.67 6.11
CA CYS A 65 2.98 2.90 4.89
C CYS A 65 1.66 2.49 4.21
N TRP A 66 1.56 2.66 2.89
CA TRP A 66 0.35 2.31 2.14
C TRP A 66 0.11 0.79 2.08
N TYR A 67 1.18 -0.02 2.14
CA TYR A 67 1.05 -1.48 2.13
C TYR A 67 0.67 -2.06 3.49
N CYS A 68 1.46 -1.72 4.52
CA CYS A 68 1.37 -2.39 5.82
C CYS A 68 0.64 -1.59 6.89
N GLU A 69 0.38 -0.30 6.65
CA GLU A 69 -0.29 0.64 7.56
C GLU A 69 0.43 0.90 8.88
N ALA A 70 1.68 0.45 9.03
CA ALA A 70 2.54 0.85 10.13
C ALA A 70 2.95 2.32 9.97
N GLU A 71 2.95 3.04 11.08
CA GLU A 71 3.45 4.41 11.16
C GLU A 71 4.98 4.44 11.00
N GLU A 72 5.46 5.47 10.30
CA GLU A 72 6.88 5.79 10.24
C GLU A 72 7.11 7.19 10.83
N ILE A 73 7.59 7.20 12.07
CA ILE A 73 7.77 8.45 12.85
C ILE A 73 9.13 9.14 12.62
N ARG A 74 10.04 8.47 11.90
CA ARG A 74 11.45 8.88 11.78
C ARG A 74 12.05 8.73 10.38
N SER A 75 11.29 8.17 9.45
CA SER A 75 11.70 7.99 8.06
C SER A 75 11.00 9.01 7.19
N ASP A 76 11.67 9.49 6.14
CA ASP A 76 11.09 10.37 5.12
C ASP A 76 10.09 9.64 4.19
N MET A 77 9.51 8.52 4.65
CA MET A 77 8.63 7.61 3.90
C MET A 77 9.04 7.40 2.42
N PRO A 78 9.89 6.41 2.11
CA PRO A 78 10.32 6.15 0.75
C PRO A 78 9.16 5.98 -0.23
N ILE A 79 9.31 6.51 -1.44
CA ILE A 79 8.41 6.19 -2.55
C ILE A 79 8.87 4.90 -3.22
N ASP A 80 7.99 3.90 -3.24
CA ASP A 80 8.09 2.71 -4.07
C ASP A 80 7.54 3.00 -5.48
N HIS A 81 8.19 2.41 -6.48
CA HIS A 81 7.69 2.37 -7.84
C HIS A 81 6.97 1.04 -8.01
N PHE A 82 5.63 1.05 -8.02
CA PHE A 82 4.80 -0.16 -8.06
C PHE A 82 5.24 -1.10 -9.19
N ARG A 83 5.39 -0.55 -10.39
CA ARG A 83 6.19 -1.07 -11.50
C ARG A 83 7.65 -0.61 -11.37
N PRO A 84 8.60 -1.53 -11.11
CA PRO A 84 10.00 -1.18 -10.85
C PRO A 84 10.70 -0.47 -12.01
N LYS A 85 11.27 0.71 -11.74
CA LYS A 85 11.90 1.56 -12.76
C LYS A 85 13.21 1.07 -13.38
N GLY A 86 13.90 0.11 -12.76
CA GLY A 86 15.30 -0.20 -13.12
C GLY A 86 15.62 -1.64 -13.52
N LYS A 87 14.70 -2.57 -13.23
CA LYS A 87 14.72 -4.00 -13.59
C LYS A 87 13.46 -4.67 -13.03
N VAL A 88 13.12 -5.88 -13.48
CA VAL A 88 12.12 -6.75 -12.85
C VAL A 88 12.82 -8.02 -12.38
N ASP A 89 12.68 -8.39 -11.11
CA ASP A 89 13.43 -9.51 -10.51
C ASP A 89 13.02 -10.88 -11.10
N GLU A 90 11.77 -11.01 -11.56
CA GLU A 90 11.22 -12.23 -12.13
C GLU A 90 11.59 -12.46 -13.61
N VAL A 91 12.10 -11.45 -14.31
CA VAL A 91 12.32 -11.48 -15.76
C VAL A 91 13.73 -11.06 -16.12
N ASP A 92 14.55 -12.04 -16.51
CA ASP A 92 15.90 -11.80 -16.97
C ASP A 92 15.92 -10.87 -18.19
N GLY A 93 16.78 -9.85 -18.14
CA GLY A 93 16.93 -8.88 -19.22
C GLY A 93 15.88 -7.78 -19.26
N HIS A 94 14.86 -7.79 -18.39
CA HIS A 94 13.90 -6.70 -18.33
C HIS A 94 14.58 -5.40 -17.84
N GLU A 95 14.50 -4.35 -18.65
CA GLU A 95 15.19 -3.08 -18.40
C GLU A 95 14.54 -2.23 -17.29
N GLY A 96 13.35 -2.63 -16.86
CA GLY A 96 12.51 -1.92 -15.90
C GLY A 96 11.57 -0.95 -16.60
N TYR A 97 10.53 -0.54 -15.89
CA TYR A 97 9.53 0.42 -16.36
C TYR A 97 10.05 1.84 -16.21
N TRP A 98 11.22 2.13 -16.78
CA TRP A 98 11.90 3.41 -16.62
C TRP A 98 11.07 4.59 -17.16
N TRP A 99 10.19 4.34 -18.12
CA TRP A 99 9.25 5.34 -18.66
C TRP A 99 8.16 5.74 -17.66
N LEU A 100 7.90 4.91 -16.64
CA LEU A 100 6.98 5.20 -15.53
C LEU A 100 7.71 5.71 -14.27
N ALA A 101 9.00 6.06 -14.39
CA ALA A 101 9.80 6.46 -13.24
C ALA A 101 9.37 7.80 -12.62
N PHE A 102 8.71 8.66 -13.41
CA PHE A 102 8.22 9.98 -13.02
C PHE A 102 6.69 10.08 -13.06
N ASP A 103 6.02 8.93 -13.18
CA ASP A 103 4.57 8.83 -13.19
C ASP A 103 4.05 8.63 -11.76
N TRP A 104 3.20 9.53 -11.29
CA TRP A 104 2.65 9.48 -9.94
C TRP A 104 1.72 8.28 -9.75
N GLU A 105 1.05 7.81 -10.80
CA GLU A 105 0.18 6.63 -10.73
C GLU A 105 0.98 5.37 -10.40
N ASN A 106 2.29 5.40 -10.66
CA ASN A 106 3.23 4.35 -10.34
C ASN A 106 3.86 4.48 -8.93
N TYR A 107 3.52 5.50 -8.14
CA TYR A 107 4.12 5.76 -6.83
C TYR A 107 3.30 5.23 -5.66
N ARG A 108 3.97 4.58 -4.70
CA ARG A 108 3.36 4.16 -3.43
C ARG A 108 4.22 4.61 -2.25
N CYS A 109 3.64 5.30 -1.27
CA CYS A 109 4.40 5.71 -0.08
C CYS A 109 4.58 4.50 0.84
N ALA A 110 5.78 3.93 0.87
CA ALA A 110 6.03 2.63 1.45
C ALA A 110 7.23 2.65 2.41
N CYS A 111 7.06 2.07 3.60
CA CYS A 111 8.15 1.94 4.54
C CYS A 111 9.29 1.09 3.96
N THR A 112 10.50 1.27 4.51
CA THR A 112 11.69 0.55 4.02
C THR A 112 11.57 -0.98 4.14
N TYR A 113 10.75 -1.49 5.06
CA TYR A 113 10.50 -2.92 5.26
C TYR A 113 9.61 -3.52 4.15
N CYS A 114 8.64 -2.76 3.64
CA CYS A 114 7.79 -3.21 2.54
C CYS A 114 8.47 -2.99 1.19
N ASN A 115 9.18 -1.88 1.02
CA ASN A 115 9.77 -1.47 -0.26
C ASN A 115 11.07 -2.22 -0.55
N SER A 116 11.99 -2.35 0.41
CA SER A 116 13.31 -2.96 0.19
C SER A 116 13.39 -4.40 0.69
N LYS A 117 14.11 -5.27 -0.03
CA LYS A 117 14.37 -6.65 0.39
C LYS A 117 15.03 -6.68 1.77
N ARG A 118 14.51 -7.52 2.66
CA ARG A 118 15.02 -7.73 4.02
C ARG A 118 14.91 -9.21 4.40
N ASN A 119 15.94 -9.68 5.09
CA ASN A 119 15.97 -10.99 5.71
C ASN A 119 16.04 -10.81 7.22
N PHE A 120 15.01 -11.26 7.93
CA PHE A 120 15.03 -11.45 9.37
C PHE A 120 15.25 -12.92 9.68
N GLU A 121 15.56 -13.23 10.93
CA GLU A 121 15.78 -14.61 11.38
C GLU A 121 14.52 -15.48 11.20
N GLU A 122 13.35 -14.91 11.45
CA GLU A 122 12.06 -15.64 11.39
C GLU A 122 11.30 -15.48 10.06
N THR A 123 11.51 -14.36 9.35
CA THR A 123 10.72 -14.02 8.16
C THR A 123 11.57 -13.28 7.13
N GLN A 124 11.18 -13.36 5.85
CA GLN A 124 11.84 -12.68 4.75
C GLN A 124 10.80 -12.01 3.86
N GLY A 125 11.15 -10.86 3.29
CA GLY A 125 10.24 -10.13 2.43
C GLY A 125 10.84 -8.84 1.90
N GLY A 126 9.97 -7.91 1.52
CA GLY A 126 10.34 -6.67 0.85
C GLY A 126 10.21 -6.81 -0.66
N LYS A 127 9.57 -5.84 -1.30
CA LYS A 127 9.21 -5.91 -2.71
C LYS A 127 10.47 -5.91 -3.58
N GLY A 128 11.38 -4.96 -3.33
CA GLY A 128 12.54 -4.73 -4.18
C GLY A 128 12.11 -4.40 -5.60
N SER A 129 12.59 -5.17 -6.57
CA SER A 129 12.20 -5.03 -7.98
C SER A 129 11.27 -6.15 -8.42
N ALA A 130 10.60 -6.83 -7.49
CA ALA A 130 9.58 -7.80 -7.79
C ALA A 130 8.31 -7.14 -8.34
N PHE A 131 7.80 -7.65 -9.45
CA PHE A 131 6.52 -7.23 -10.05
C PHE A 131 5.88 -8.38 -10.83
N PRO A 132 5.31 -9.38 -10.14
CA PRO A 132 4.66 -10.50 -10.80
C PRO A 132 3.34 -10.06 -11.44
N ILE A 133 3.03 -10.60 -12.62
CA ILE A 133 1.74 -10.43 -13.30
C ILE A 133 1.12 -11.80 -13.57
N PHE A 134 -0.20 -11.86 -13.77
CA PHE A 134 -0.86 -13.16 -14.00
C PHE A 134 -0.51 -13.80 -15.35
N ASN A 135 -0.23 -12.98 -16.37
CA ASN A 135 0.13 -13.44 -17.70
C ASN A 135 1.37 -12.70 -18.21
N GLU A 136 2.53 -13.36 -18.14
CA GLU A 136 3.82 -12.80 -18.59
C GLU A 136 3.84 -12.44 -20.09
N ALA A 137 2.96 -13.03 -20.91
CA ALA A 137 2.86 -12.67 -22.32
C ALA A 137 2.33 -11.24 -22.56
N ASN A 138 1.70 -10.63 -21.55
CA ASN A 138 1.20 -9.26 -21.62
C ASN A 138 2.19 -8.24 -21.05
N ARG A 139 3.38 -8.65 -20.62
CA ARG A 139 4.34 -7.74 -19.97
C ARG A 139 4.82 -6.68 -20.95
N ALA A 140 4.68 -5.42 -20.57
CA ALA A 140 5.26 -4.30 -21.28
C ALA A 140 6.78 -4.25 -21.03
N THR A 141 7.54 -4.20 -22.11
CA THR A 141 9.02 -4.17 -22.09
C THR A 141 9.58 -2.83 -22.56
N SER A 142 8.75 -2.00 -23.19
CA SER A 142 9.11 -0.68 -23.69
C SER A 142 8.00 0.34 -23.44
N SER A 143 8.33 1.63 -23.60
CA SER A 143 7.36 2.73 -23.50
C SER A 143 6.30 2.75 -24.61
N ALA A 144 6.45 1.93 -25.65
CA ALA A 144 5.48 1.81 -26.74
C ALA A 144 4.43 0.72 -26.47
N ASP A 145 4.66 -0.14 -25.48
CA ASP A 145 3.76 -1.24 -25.15
C ASP A 145 2.59 -0.76 -24.27
N ASP A 146 1.42 -1.37 -24.43
CA ASP A 146 0.27 -1.10 -23.57
C ASP A 146 0.37 -1.88 -22.25
N TYR A 147 0.91 -1.21 -21.22
CA TYR A 147 1.03 -1.78 -19.88
C TYR A 147 -0.31 -1.91 -19.14
N ASN A 148 -1.42 -1.36 -19.66
CA ASN A 148 -2.74 -1.51 -19.04
C ASN A 148 -3.31 -2.93 -19.25
N SER A 149 -2.78 -3.66 -20.23
CA SER A 149 -3.11 -5.07 -20.45
C SER A 149 -2.45 -6.02 -19.42
N GLU A 150 -1.49 -5.51 -18.63
CA GLU A 150 -0.90 -6.23 -17.52
C GLU A 150 -1.90 -6.34 -16.37
N ARG A 151 -2.02 -7.55 -15.81
CA ARG A 151 -2.80 -7.78 -14.59
C ARG A 151 -1.84 -8.06 -13.44
N PRO A 152 -1.54 -7.08 -12.56
CA PRO A 152 -0.62 -7.28 -11.44
C PRO A 152 -1.10 -8.41 -10.54
N ALA A 153 -0.18 -9.32 -10.21
CA ALA A 153 -0.42 -10.42 -9.28
C ALA A 153 -0.03 -10.04 -7.83
N ILE A 154 -0.09 -8.74 -7.51
CA ILE A 154 0.07 -8.15 -6.17
C ILE A 154 -0.99 -7.08 -5.96
N LEU A 155 -1.46 -6.94 -4.72
CA LEU A 155 -2.38 -5.91 -4.26
C LEU A 155 -1.79 -4.52 -4.47
N ASP A 156 -2.66 -3.61 -4.92
CA ASP A 156 -2.40 -2.20 -5.08
C ASP A 156 -3.30 -1.39 -4.12
N PRO A 157 -2.74 -0.57 -3.20
CA PRO A 157 -3.52 0.35 -2.37
C PRO A 157 -4.42 1.32 -3.14
N CYS A 158 -4.12 1.57 -4.41
CA CYS A 158 -4.84 2.49 -5.30
C CYS A 158 -5.88 1.77 -6.19
N ASP A 159 -6.00 0.45 -6.09
CA ASP A 159 -7.05 -0.34 -6.76
C ASP A 159 -8.20 -0.66 -5.77
N THR A 160 -9.42 -0.18 -6.07
CA THR A 160 -10.60 -0.34 -5.20
C THR A 160 -11.00 -1.79 -5.01
N ASP A 161 -10.62 -2.66 -5.93
CA ASP A 161 -10.95 -4.08 -5.85
C ASP A 161 -9.96 -4.84 -4.96
N ASP A 162 -8.81 -4.24 -4.59
CA ASP A 162 -7.72 -4.91 -3.89
C ASP A 162 -7.70 -4.70 -2.38
N ASP A 163 -7.99 -3.48 -1.90
CA ASP A 163 -7.91 -3.16 -0.47
C ASP A 163 -8.83 -4.07 0.37
N THR A 164 -9.91 -4.57 -0.25
CA THR A 164 -10.89 -5.46 0.36
C THR A 164 -10.59 -6.95 0.31
N LEU A 165 -9.57 -7.39 -0.44
CA LEU A 165 -9.25 -8.82 -0.59
C LEU A 165 -8.50 -9.40 0.60
N ILE A 166 -7.92 -8.55 1.45
CA ILE A 166 -7.08 -8.96 2.57
C ILE A 166 -7.84 -8.97 3.90
N TRP A 167 -7.72 -10.09 4.58
CA TRP A 167 -8.25 -10.41 5.91
C TRP A 167 -7.07 -10.64 6.88
N PHE A 168 -7.33 -10.65 8.20
CA PHE A 168 -6.34 -10.99 9.22
C PHE A 168 -6.86 -12.05 10.20
N ASP A 169 -6.08 -13.09 10.43
CA ASP A 169 -6.42 -14.15 11.40
C ASP A 169 -6.34 -13.68 12.86
N ALA A 170 -6.58 -14.60 13.81
CA ALA A 170 -6.53 -14.28 15.24
C ALA A 170 -5.15 -13.80 15.74
N ASP A 171 -4.08 -14.14 15.03
CA ASP A 171 -2.70 -13.75 15.33
C ASP A 171 -2.24 -12.51 14.53
N GLY A 172 -3.14 -11.94 13.71
CA GLY A 172 -2.86 -10.77 12.88
C GLY A 172 -2.12 -11.08 11.59
N LYS A 173 -2.04 -12.36 11.20
CA LYS A 173 -1.43 -12.79 9.95
C LYS A 173 -2.39 -12.51 8.78
N PRO A 174 -1.88 -12.01 7.64
CA PRO A 174 -2.74 -11.74 6.49
C PRO A 174 -3.21 -13.02 5.80
N GLU A 175 -4.49 -13.04 5.42
CA GLU A 175 -5.10 -14.11 4.63
C GLU A 175 -6.02 -13.51 3.54
N PRO A 176 -6.29 -14.24 2.45
CA PRO A 176 -7.36 -13.86 1.54
C PRO A 176 -8.73 -13.90 2.25
N ILE A 177 -9.65 -13.03 1.86
CA ILE A 177 -11.05 -13.16 2.29
C ILE A 177 -11.63 -14.51 1.84
N ALA A 178 -12.55 -15.07 2.62
CA ALA A 178 -13.12 -16.41 2.38
C ALA A 178 -13.78 -16.58 1.00
N ARG A 179 -14.26 -15.48 0.39
CA ARG A 179 -14.91 -15.46 -0.93
C ARG A 179 -13.95 -15.17 -2.10
N ALA A 180 -12.64 -15.03 -1.83
CA ALA A 180 -11.66 -14.74 -2.86
C ALA A 180 -11.59 -15.88 -3.87
N ASN A 181 -11.57 -15.56 -5.17
CA ASN A 181 -11.25 -16.53 -6.21
C ASN A 181 -9.75 -16.88 -6.20
N ALA A 182 -9.33 -17.81 -7.05
CA ALA A 182 -7.94 -18.28 -7.10
C ALA A 182 -6.92 -17.16 -7.39
N GLU A 183 -7.24 -16.26 -8.32
CA GLU A 183 -6.38 -15.13 -8.67
C GLU A 183 -6.29 -14.12 -7.52
N GLN A 184 -7.42 -13.76 -6.92
CA GLN A 184 -7.47 -12.86 -5.76
C GLN A 184 -6.68 -13.43 -4.57
N ALA A 185 -6.84 -14.73 -4.29
CA ALA A 185 -6.07 -15.41 -3.25
C ALA A 185 -4.57 -15.41 -3.55
N GLN A 186 -4.18 -15.65 -4.82
CA GLN A 186 -2.79 -15.54 -5.25
C GLN A 186 -2.25 -14.12 -5.09
N LYS A 187 -3.05 -13.09 -5.43
CA LYS A 187 -2.71 -11.67 -5.27
C LYS A 187 -2.38 -11.33 -3.81
N VAL A 188 -3.25 -11.74 -2.88
CA VAL A 188 -3.03 -11.56 -1.43
C VAL A 188 -1.80 -12.32 -0.93
N ASN A 189 -1.61 -13.56 -1.37
CA ASN A 189 -0.47 -14.39 -0.96
C ASN A 189 0.86 -13.80 -1.45
N ASN A 190 0.91 -13.34 -2.70
CA ASN A 190 2.06 -12.66 -3.28
C ASN A 190 2.38 -11.37 -2.52
N SER A 191 1.38 -10.51 -2.29
CA SER A 191 1.56 -9.28 -1.51
C SER A 191 1.99 -9.52 -0.07
N THR A 192 1.47 -10.58 0.57
CA THR A 192 1.88 -10.94 1.93
C THR A 192 3.36 -11.27 2.02
N LYS A 193 3.90 -11.97 1.01
CA LYS A 193 5.33 -12.28 0.91
C LYS A 193 6.13 -11.05 0.50
N LEU A 194 5.75 -10.42 -0.61
CA LEU A 194 6.51 -9.34 -1.22
C LEU A 194 6.51 -8.07 -0.37
N PHE A 195 5.39 -7.62 0.17
CA PHE A 195 5.38 -6.47 1.07
C PHE A 195 5.72 -6.83 2.53
N HIS A 196 6.15 -8.07 2.78
CA HIS A 196 6.51 -8.57 4.12
C HIS A 196 5.41 -8.38 5.18
N LEU A 197 4.14 -8.48 4.76
CA LEU A 197 3.00 -8.20 5.64
C LEU A 197 2.83 -9.21 6.78
N HIS A 198 3.56 -10.32 6.73
CA HIS A 198 3.56 -11.38 7.75
C HIS A 198 4.72 -11.25 8.76
N GLU A 199 5.42 -10.11 8.77
CA GLU A 199 6.48 -9.84 9.76
C GLU A 199 5.93 -9.91 11.19
N THR A 200 6.72 -10.50 12.10
CA THR A 200 6.28 -10.87 13.45
C THR A 200 5.75 -9.67 14.25
N LYS A 201 6.43 -8.51 14.23
CA LYS A 201 6.00 -7.33 14.99
C LYS A 201 4.70 -6.76 14.43
N ILE A 202 4.52 -6.71 13.12
CA ILE A 202 3.28 -6.17 12.54
C ILE A 202 2.09 -7.10 12.76
N CYS A 203 2.27 -8.42 12.67
CA CYS A 203 1.24 -9.40 13.03
C CYS A 203 0.81 -9.23 14.49
N ARG A 204 1.78 -9.16 15.43
CA ARG A 204 1.49 -8.90 16.85
C ARG A 204 0.74 -7.59 17.07
N LYS A 205 1.10 -6.52 16.35
CA LYS A 205 0.38 -5.23 16.44
C LYS A 205 -1.05 -5.33 15.94
N ARG A 206 -1.31 -6.06 14.84
CA ARG A 206 -2.67 -6.33 14.37
C ARG A 206 -3.48 -7.17 15.35
N ASN A 207 -2.86 -8.16 16.01
CA ASN A 207 -3.51 -8.91 17.08
C ASN A 207 -3.91 -8.00 18.26
N ASN A 208 -3.06 -7.04 18.65
CA ASN A 208 -3.43 -6.06 19.68
C ASN A 208 -4.66 -5.23 19.26
N ILE A 209 -4.73 -4.80 17.98
CA ILE A 209 -5.92 -4.12 17.45
C ILE A 209 -7.16 -5.01 17.55
N ARG A 210 -7.06 -6.31 17.25
CA ARG A 210 -8.16 -7.28 17.44
C ARG A 210 -8.67 -7.27 18.88
N LEU A 211 -7.75 -7.40 19.84
CA LEU A 211 -8.07 -7.42 21.27
C LEU A 211 -8.71 -6.11 21.75
N ASP A 212 -8.26 -4.97 21.22
CA ASP A 212 -8.85 -3.65 21.50
C ASP A 212 -10.28 -3.56 20.92
N VAL A 213 -10.48 -3.99 19.67
CA VAL A 213 -11.82 -4.03 19.03
C VAL A 213 -12.77 -4.90 19.85
N GLU A 214 -12.37 -6.13 20.19
CA GLU A 214 -13.20 -7.06 20.97
C GLU A 214 -13.60 -6.48 22.33
N ARG A 215 -12.67 -5.81 23.01
CA ARG A 215 -12.92 -5.13 24.28
C ARG A 215 -13.98 -4.04 24.13
N HIS A 216 -13.86 -3.19 23.12
CA HIS A 216 -14.82 -2.12 22.88
C HIS A 216 -16.17 -2.65 22.41
N VAL A 217 -16.20 -3.68 21.58
CA VAL A 217 -17.44 -4.37 21.17
C VAL A 217 -18.15 -4.99 22.38
N LYS A 218 -17.41 -5.61 23.31
CA LYS A 218 -17.98 -6.12 24.57
C LYS A 218 -18.56 -4.98 25.41
N ALA A 219 -17.87 -3.83 25.48
CA ALA A 219 -18.33 -2.65 26.20
C ALA A 219 -19.62 -2.04 25.62
N LEU A 220 -19.93 -2.25 24.33
CA LEU A 220 -21.21 -1.82 23.74
C LEU A 220 -22.43 -2.56 24.32
N LYS A 221 -22.22 -3.70 24.98
CA LYS A 221 -23.27 -4.49 25.65
C LYS A 221 -23.46 -4.09 27.12
N SER A 222 -22.73 -3.08 27.61
CA SER A 222 -22.86 -2.56 28.98
C SER A 222 -24.22 -1.88 29.20
N THR A 223 -24.69 -1.83 30.44
CA THR A 223 -25.84 -1.01 30.85
C THR A 223 -25.43 0.43 31.16
N ASP A 224 -24.15 0.69 31.40
CA ASP A 224 -23.62 2.03 31.63
C ASP A 224 -23.49 2.81 30.32
N MET A 225 -24.28 3.88 30.20
CA MET A 225 -24.30 4.76 29.03
C MET A 225 -22.96 5.44 28.77
N GLN A 226 -22.17 5.72 29.82
CA GLN A 226 -20.86 6.35 29.65
C GLN A 226 -19.86 5.36 29.04
N THR A 227 -19.85 4.11 29.51
CA THR A 227 -19.08 3.01 28.93
C THR A 227 -19.42 2.81 27.45
N ILE A 228 -20.70 2.77 27.09
CA ILE A 228 -21.14 2.62 25.69
C ILE A 228 -20.64 3.82 24.85
N ARG A 229 -20.76 5.04 25.36
CA ARG A 229 -20.31 6.25 24.66
C ARG A 229 -18.81 6.21 24.37
N LEU A 230 -17.99 5.88 25.38
CA LEU A 230 -16.53 5.79 25.24
C LEU A 230 -16.13 4.70 24.26
N ALA A 231 -16.79 3.54 24.28
CA ALA A 231 -16.55 2.46 23.32
C ALA A 231 -16.84 2.89 21.88
N LYS A 232 -17.95 3.61 21.63
CA LYS A 232 -18.26 4.14 20.30
C LYS A 232 -17.22 5.14 19.81
N VAL A 233 -16.71 6.02 20.68
CA VAL A 233 -15.66 6.98 20.33
C VAL A 233 -14.35 6.26 19.99
N ALA A 234 -13.96 5.28 20.81
CA ALA A 234 -12.75 4.50 20.57
C ALA A 234 -12.83 3.72 19.24
N LEU A 235 -13.94 3.02 18.97
CA LEU A 235 -14.13 2.27 17.73
C LEU A 235 -14.10 3.17 16.50
N ARG A 236 -14.75 4.34 16.53
CA ARG A 236 -14.67 5.32 15.43
C ARG A 236 -13.26 5.81 15.19
N ARG A 237 -12.52 6.09 16.26
CA ARG A 237 -11.11 6.46 16.15
C ARG A 237 -10.33 5.34 15.47
N MET A 238 -10.41 4.11 15.96
CA MET A 238 -9.63 2.98 15.45
C MET A 238 -9.81 2.70 13.96
N ILE A 239 -10.98 3.01 13.38
CA ILE A 239 -11.23 2.82 11.94
C ILE A 239 -10.92 4.07 11.10
N SER A 240 -10.50 5.17 11.70
CA SER A 240 -10.13 6.40 10.99
C SER A 240 -8.98 6.16 10.01
N ASP A 241 -9.06 6.74 8.81
CA ASP A 241 -8.04 6.61 7.77
C ASP A 241 -6.66 7.10 8.15
N THR A 242 -6.55 7.93 9.20
CA THR A 242 -5.29 8.42 9.74
C THR A 242 -4.67 7.49 10.78
N GLU A 243 -5.43 6.59 11.40
CA GLU A 243 -4.91 5.74 12.46
C GLU A 243 -4.09 4.57 11.91
N MET A 244 -3.05 4.18 12.66
CA MET A 244 -2.20 3.04 12.36
C MET A 244 -3.02 1.75 12.33
N LEU A 245 -2.83 0.93 11.30
CA LEU A 245 -3.54 -0.35 11.12
C LEU A 245 -5.09 -0.23 11.11
N SER A 246 -5.63 0.91 10.66
CA SER A 246 -7.08 1.13 10.62
C SER A 246 -7.82 0.08 9.81
N ARG A 247 -7.23 -0.46 8.73
CA ARG A 247 -7.83 -1.59 8.00
C ARG A 247 -7.99 -2.83 8.88
N ALA A 248 -7.01 -3.15 9.73
CA ALA A 248 -7.14 -4.29 10.64
C ALA A 248 -8.31 -4.05 11.62
N ALA A 249 -8.47 -2.83 12.12
CA ALA A 249 -9.62 -2.47 12.94
C ALA A 249 -10.94 -2.65 12.19
N ILE A 250 -11.05 -2.16 10.95
CA ILE A 250 -12.24 -2.33 10.08
C ILE A 250 -12.56 -3.81 9.88
N VAL A 251 -11.54 -4.61 9.54
CA VAL A 251 -11.64 -6.05 9.31
C VAL A 251 -12.19 -6.76 10.55
N TYR A 252 -11.58 -6.59 11.72
CA TYR A 252 -12.09 -7.23 12.96
C TYR A 252 -13.46 -6.71 13.38
N LEU A 253 -13.69 -5.40 13.26
CA LEU A 253 -14.98 -4.80 13.61
C LEU A 253 -16.11 -5.31 12.70
N SER A 254 -15.81 -5.61 11.43
CA SER A 254 -16.78 -6.13 10.46
C SER A 254 -17.36 -7.50 10.84
N GLN A 255 -16.68 -8.29 11.67
CA GLN A 255 -17.21 -9.56 12.20
C GLN A 255 -18.38 -9.36 13.17
N HIS A 256 -18.58 -8.13 13.64
CA HIS A 256 -19.60 -7.75 14.60
C HIS A 256 -20.72 -6.91 13.97
N ARG A 257 -20.86 -6.94 12.64
CA ARG A 257 -21.83 -6.14 11.88
C ARG A 257 -23.29 -6.40 12.26
N GLN A 258 -23.60 -7.53 12.89
CA GLN A 258 -24.91 -7.84 13.49
C GLN A 258 -25.29 -6.95 14.68
N ILE A 259 -24.37 -6.14 15.21
CA ILE A 259 -24.65 -5.16 16.26
C ILE A 259 -24.93 -3.82 15.58
N ASP A 260 -26.13 -3.26 15.74
CA ASP A 260 -26.55 -1.99 15.10
C ASP A 260 -25.54 -0.85 15.27
N ALA A 261 -24.95 -0.73 16.47
CA ALA A 261 -23.96 0.30 16.76
C ALA A 261 -22.68 0.11 15.92
N VAL A 262 -22.27 -1.13 15.68
CA VAL A 262 -21.12 -1.47 14.85
C VAL A 262 -21.42 -1.19 13.38
N GLU A 263 -22.59 -1.61 12.88
CA GLU A 263 -23.01 -1.33 11.50
C GLU A 263 -23.01 0.17 11.21
N ARG A 264 -23.58 0.98 12.11
CA ARG A 264 -23.58 2.45 11.98
C ARG A 264 -22.16 3.04 12.00
N ILE A 265 -21.24 2.49 12.79
CA ILE A 265 -19.85 2.96 12.84
C ILE A 265 -19.15 2.64 11.52
N LEU A 266 -19.29 1.41 11.02
CA LEU A 266 -18.68 0.99 9.76
C LEU A 266 -19.22 1.79 8.56
N ASN A 267 -20.50 2.15 8.56
CA ASN A 267 -21.09 2.94 7.48
C ASN A 267 -20.81 4.46 7.59
N GLN A 268 -20.27 4.93 8.71
CA GLN A 268 -19.86 6.32 8.93
C GLN A 268 -18.36 6.56 8.72
N GLY A 269 -17.57 5.49 8.68
CA GLY A 269 -16.10 5.52 8.61
C GLY A 269 -15.54 5.03 7.27
N VAL A 270 -16.32 5.17 6.19
CA VAL A 270 -15.90 4.98 4.79
C VAL A 270 -16.15 6.28 4.06
#